data_AF-A0A1G3CVT9-F1
#
_entry.id   AF-A0A1G3CVT9-F1
#
_cell.length_a   1.000
_cell.length_b   1.000
_cell.length_c   1.000
_cell.angle_alpha   90.00
_cell.angle_beta   90.00
_cell.angle_gamma   90.00
#
_symmetry.space_group_name_H-M   'P 1'
#
loop_
_entity.id
_entity.type
_entity.pdbx_description
1 polymer ?
#
loop_
_entity_poly.entity_id
_entity_poly.type
_entity_poly.pdbx_seq_one_letter_code
_entity_poly.pdbx_strand_id
1 'polypeptide(L)'
;MHKVLNREIKELITAYPEVGRVLEEYGIGCVPCSVGSCLLKDVVGIHNLDLQKEATLMYRLEKAIYPDRKISEPVVDMTRKSEPKKISYSPPVKKLVDEHVLIKRLLALIPAIVEFTESSLRVDRDLILRCVDFIRTYADKYHHMKEEDILFKYVDDKAEIIQVMFKDHDTGRGHVRQVVEGAEKGNKAQIKEHLLAYRELLTQHIKKEDEILYPWIDRQLSTTQVGEMFRKCSEADASVGDELPKKYEKFII
;
A
#
# COMPACT_ATOMS: atom_id res chain seq x y z
N MET A 1 -26.61 12.36 -5.23
CA MET A 1 -25.22 11.95 -4.91
C MET A 1 -24.18 12.15 -6.01
N HIS A 2 -24.50 12.07 -7.32
CA HIS A 2 -23.48 12.12 -8.38
C HIS A 2 -22.49 13.31 -8.31
N LYS A 3 -22.95 14.52 -7.97
CA LYS A 3 -22.08 15.70 -7.80
C LYS A 3 -21.18 15.63 -6.55
N VAL A 4 -21.62 14.95 -5.49
CA VAL A 4 -20.89 14.78 -4.22
C VAL A 4 -19.85 13.67 -4.32
N LEU A 5 -20.18 12.60 -5.04
CA LEU A 5 -19.30 11.44 -5.26
C LEU A 5 -17.97 11.80 -5.91
N ASN A 6 -17.94 12.88 -6.70
CA ASN A 6 -16.74 13.37 -7.37
C ASN A 6 -16.09 14.56 -6.64
N ARG A 7 -16.37 14.76 -5.34
CA ARG A 7 -15.71 15.77 -4.51
C ARG A 7 -14.67 15.14 -3.60
N GLU A 8 -13.64 15.91 -3.30
CA GLU A 8 -12.58 15.55 -2.37
C GLU A 8 -13.14 15.31 -0.96
N ILE A 9 -12.66 14.25 -0.32
CA ILE A 9 -13.19 13.79 0.96
C ILE A 9 -12.95 14.81 2.07
N LYS A 10 -11.83 15.55 2.04
CA LYS A 10 -11.54 16.56 3.06
C LYS A 10 -12.44 17.77 2.98
N GLU A 11 -12.77 18.22 1.77
CA GLU A 11 -13.76 19.28 1.59
C GLU A 11 -15.12 18.86 2.15
N LEU A 12 -15.51 17.60 1.90
CA LEU A 12 -16.77 17.05 2.37
C LEU A 12 -16.78 16.90 3.89
N ILE A 13 -15.72 16.40 4.50
CA ILE A 13 -15.60 16.29 5.97
C ILE A 13 -15.59 17.69 6.61
N THR A 14 -14.92 18.67 6.00
CA THR A 14 -14.87 20.04 6.51
C THR A 14 -16.26 20.69 6.46
N ALA A 15 -16.99 20.52 5.35
CA ALA A 15 -18.34 21.05 5.20
C ALA A 15 -19.37 20.27 6.02
N TYR A 16 -19.15 18.97 6.23
CA TYR A 16 -20.06 18.04 6.89
C TYR A 16 -19.27 17.09 7.81
N PRO A 17 -18.92 17.50 9.05
CA PRO A 17 -18.08 16.70 9.96
C PRO A 17 -18.64 15.30 10.27
N GLU A 18 -19.96 15.13 10.17
CA GLU A 18 -20.62 13.83 10.29
C GLU A 18 -20.15 12.80 9.26
N VAL A 19 -19.78 13.23 8.05
CA VAL A 19 -19.21 12.36 7.01
C VAL A 19 -17.96 11.65 7.53
N GLY A 20 -17.09 12.36 8.24
CA GLY A 20 -15.86 11.78 8.81
C GLY A 20 -16.16 10.72 9.87
N ARG A 21 -17.11 10.99 10.76
CA ARG A 21 -17.55 10.04 11.80
C ARG A 21 -18.15 8.77 11.19
N VAL A 22 -19.04 8.94 10.20
CA VAL A 22 -19.64 7.82 9.48
C VAL A 22 -18.56 6.97 8.79
N LEU A 23 -17.56 7.55 8.15
CA LEU A 23 -16.48 6.79 7.52
C LEU A 23 -15.65 6.00 8.55
N GLU A 24 -15.31 6.63 9.67
CA GLU A 24 -14.51 6.01 10.74
C GLU A 24 -15.22 4.80 11.36
N GLU A 25 -16.55 4.83 11.52
CA GLU A 25 -17.35 3.68 11.98
C GLU A 25 -17.25 2.45 11.06
N TYR A 26 -16.94 2.66 9.77
CA TYR A 26 -16.73 1.60 8.79
C TYR A 26 -15.24 1.23 8.64
N GLY A 27 -14.37 1.74 9.51
CA GLY A 27 -12.92 1.53 9.45
C GLY A 27 -12.24 2.32 8.32
N ILE A 28 -12.91 3.35 7.79
CA ILE A 28 -12.40 4.18 6.70
C ILE A 28 -11.76 5.43 7.30
N GLY A 29 -10.44 5.37 7.52
CA GLY A 29 -9.66 6.41 8.18
C GLY A 29 -9.35 7.62 7.29
N CYS A 30 -10.36 8.45 6.98
CA CYS A 30 -10.16 9.68 6.19
C CYS A 30 -9.91 10.94 7.04
N VAL A 31 -10.37 10.97 8.29
CA VAL A 31 -10.24 12.12 9.19
C VAL A 31 -8.77 12.46 9.55
N PRO A 32 -7.89 11.49 9.89
CA PRO A 32 -6.50 11.81 10.21
C PRO A 32 -5.64 12.13 8.97
N CYS A 33 -6.22 12.03 7.75
CA CYS A 33 -5.50 12.29 6.52
C CYS A 33 -5.20 13.79 6.40
N SER A 34 -3.90 14.13 6.37
CA SER A 34 -3.45 15.52 6.26
C SER A 34 -3.72 16.13 4.88
N VAL A 35 -4.02 15.32 3.86
CA VAL A 35 -4.19 15.78 2.48
C VAL A 35 -5.64 15.72 2.03
N GLY A 36 -6.20 14.51 1.93
CA GLY A 36 -7.62 14.23 1.74
C GLY A 36 -8.22 14.68 0.39
N SER A 37 -7.44 14.59 -0.71
CA SER A 37 -7.94 14.83 -2.07
C SER A 37 -8.73 13.65 -2.66
N CYS A 38 -8.70 12.47 -2.02
CA CYS A 38 -9.44 11.29 -2.48
C CYS A 38 -10.92 11.63 -2.73
N LEU A 39 -11.47 11.24 -3.87
CA LEU A 39 -12.89 11.48 -4.15
C LEU A 39 -13.75 10.55 -3.30
N LEU A 40 -14.93 11.00 -2.86
CA LEU A 40 -15.82 10.19 -2.03
C LEU A 40 -16.16 8.83 -2.68
N LYS A 41 -16.37 8.79 -4.00
CA LYS A 41 -16.62 7.53 -4.72
C LYS A 41 -15.46 6.54 -4.61
N ASP A 42 -14.23 7.06 -4.62
CA ASP A 42 -13.02 6.26 -4.55
C ASP A 42 -12.85 5.77 -3.11
N VAL A 43 -13.04 6.65 -2.12
CA VAL A 43 -13.07 6.28 -0.70
C VAL A 43 -14.08 5.16 -0.42
N VAL A 44 -15.29 5.23 -0.96
CA VAL A 44 -16.30 4.16 -0.76
C VAL A 44 -15.91 2.89 -1.51
N GLY A 45 -15.47 3.01 -2.76
CA GLY A 45 -15.14 1.86 -3.60
C GLY A 45 -13.85 1.13 -3.21
N ILE A 46 -12.86 1.84 -2.68
CA ILE A 46 -11.55 1.32 -2.25
C ILE A 46 -11.70 0.37 -1.08
N HIS A 47 -12.53 0.74 -0.09
CA HIS A 47 -12.66 -0.04 1.15
C HIS A 47 -13.47 -1.33 1.00
N ASN A 48 -13.91 -1.63 -0.23
CA ASN A 48 -14.44 -2.92 -0.66
C ASN A 48 -15.43 -3.54 0.35
N LEU A 49 -16.29 -2.67 0.87
CA LEU A 49 -17.36 -3.06 1.76
C LEU A 49 -18.27 -4.05 1.02
N ASP A 50 -18.91 -4.95 1.77
CA ASP A 50 -19.96 -5.75 1.18
C ASP A 50 -21.10 -4.83 0.67
N LEU A 51 -21.90 -5.34 -0.29
CA LEU A 51 -22.95 -4.54 -0.94
C LEU A 51 -23.95 -3.93 0.06
N GLN A 52 -24.17 -4.58 1.20
CA GLN A 52 -25.10 -4.11 2.22
C GLN A 52 -24.49 -2.96 3.03
N LYS A 53 -23.24 -3.11 3.49
CA LYS A 53 -22.50 -2.06 4.18
C LYS A 53 -22.22 -0.87 3.28
N GLU A 54 -21.88 -1.09 2.01
CA GLU A 54 -21.68 -0.02 1.03
C GLU A 54 -22.98 0.77 0.81
N ALA A 55 -24.11 0.09 0.61
CA ALA A 55 -25.41 0.76 0.47
C ALA A 55 -25.81 1.54 1.74
N THR A 56 -25.56 0.97 2.91
CA THR A 56 -25.84 1.63 4.20
C THR A 56 -24.93 2.83 4.43
N LEU A 57 -23.64 2.69 4.13
CA LEU A 57 -22.67 3.77 4.18
C LEU A 57 -23.12 4.91 3.26
N MET A 58 -23.45 4.60 2.01
CA MET A 58 -23.93 5.59 1.04
C MET A 58 -25.21 6.30 1.49
N TYR A 59 -26.16 5.57 2.10
CA TYR A 59 -27.35 6.15 2.69
C TYR A 59 -27.01 7.13 3.84
N ARG A 60 -26.16 6.71 4.78
CA ARG A 60 -25.75 7.53 5.92
C ARG A 60 -24.98 8.77 5.49
N LEU A 61 -24.09 8.64 4.51
CA LEU A 61 -23.37 9.77 3.90
C LEU A 61 -24.32 10.74 3.23
N GLU A 62 -25.31 10.25 2.48
CA GLU A 62 -26.30 11.13 1.83
C GLU A 62 -27.17 11.85 2.85
N LYS A 63 -27.55 11.19 3.95
CA LYS A 63 -28.29 11.81 5.06
C LYS A 63 -27.47 12.84 5.82
N ALA A 64 -26.18 12.60 6.04
CA ALA A 64 -25.27 13.55 6.66
C ALA A 64 -25.14 14.85 5.83
N ILE A 65 -25.18 14.73 4.50
CA ILE A 65 -25.00 15.86 3.58
C ILE A 65 -26.34 16.55 3.26
N TYR A 66 -27.43 15.79 3.19
CA TYR A 66 -28.77 16.26 2.83
C TYR A 66 -29.84 15.75 3.83
N PRO A 67 -29.89 16.30 5.05
CA PRO A 67 -30.75 15.78 6.12
C PRO A 67 -32.25 15.78 5.74
N ASP A 68 -32.71 16.85 5.08
CA ASP A 68 -34.11 17.04 4.70
C ASP A 68 -34.55 16.25 3.47
N ARG A 69 -33.59 15.62 2.76
CA ARG A 69 -33.92 14.84 1.56
C ARG A 69 -34.61 13.55 1.99
N LYS A 70 -35.81 13.32 1.44
CA LYS A 70 -36.51 12.02 1.58
C LYS A 70 -35.77 10.98 0.75
N ILE A 71 -35.00 10.14 1.45
CA ILE A 71 -34.23 9.03 0.90
C ILE A 71 -34.76 7.79 1.60
N SER A 72 -35.12 6.77 0.84
CA SER A 72 -35.50 5.48 1.40
C SER A 72 -34.27 4.82 2.01
N GLU A 73 -34.38 4.44 3.28
CA GLU A 73 -33.36 3.61 3.92
C GLU A 73 -33.25 2.28 3.16
N PRO A 74 -32.03 1.82 2.83
CA PRO A 74 -31.87 0.52 2.21
C PRO A 74 -32.46 -0.56 3.13
N VAL A 75 -33.27 -1.45 2.57
CA VAL A 75 -33.78 -2.61 3.34
C VAL A 75 -32.64 -3.59 3.50
N VAL A 76 -31.99 -3.55 4.66
CA VAL A 76 -30.84 -4.41 4.98
C VAL A 76 -31.30 -5.57 5.85
N ASP A 77 -31.07 -6.79 5.36
CA ASP A 77 -31.24 -8.00 6.16
C ASP A 77 -30.05 -8.16 7.11
N MET A 78 -30.23 -7.76 8.38
CA MET A 78 -29.23 -7.82 9.45
C MET A 78 -28.85 -9.26 9.84
N THR A 79 -29.56 -10.28 9.34
CA THR A 79 -29.28 -11.70 9.63
C THR A 79 -28.36 -12.34 8.60
N ARG A 80 -28.15 -11.70 7.44
CA ARG A 80 -27.15 -12.15 6.46
C ARG A 80 -25.75 -11.73 6.89
N LYS A 81 -24.93 -12.70 7.27
CA LYS A 81 -23.47 -12.53 7.24
C LYS A 81 -23.04 -12.38 5.78
N SER A 82 -22.85 -11.15 5.32
CA SER A 82 -22.10 -10.90 4.09
C SER A 82 -20.61 -10.86 4.43
N GLU A 83 -19.85 -11.78 3.87
CA GLU A 83 -18.39 -11.73 3.95
C GLU A 83 -17.89 -10.57 3.08
N PRO A 84 -16.81 -9.85 3.49
CA PRO A 84 -16.14 -8.90 2.62
C PRO A 84 -15.84 -9.58 1.29
N LYS A 85 -16.07 -8.90 0.16
CA LYS A 85 -15.73 -9.48 -1.15
C LYS A 85 -14.26 -9.83 -1.13
N LYS A 86 -13.93 -11.11 -1.32
CA LYS A 86 -12.55 -11.58 -1.41
C LYS A 86 -11.86 -10.76 -2.50
N ILE A 87 -10.81 -10.01 -2.14
CA ILE A 87 -10.05 -9.24 -3.12
C ILE A 87 -9.46 -10.24 -4.10
N SER A 88 -9.79 -10.04 -5.38
CA SER A 88 -9.27 -10.84 -6.48
C SER A 88 -8.45 -9.90 -7.35
N TYR A 89 -7.22 -10.30 -7.65
CA TYR A 89 -6.31 -9.55 -8.49
C TYR A 89 -6.19 -10.23 -9.85
N SER A 90 -6.02 -9.43 -10.91
CA SER A 90 -5.55 -9.93 -12.19
C SER A 90 -4.17 -10.57 -12.04
N PRO A 91 -3.77 -11.50 -12.94
CA PRO A 91 -2.48 -12.18 -12.84
C PRO A 91 -1.25 -11.28 -12.61
N PRO A 92 -1.06 -10.16 -13.33
CA PRO A 92 0.10 -9.28 -13.09
C PRO A 92 0.07 -8.58 -11.74
N VAL A 93 -1.10 -8.12 -11.26
CA VAL A 93 -1.21 -7.47 -9.94
C VAL A 93 -1.03 -8.51 -8.83
N LYS A 94 -1.59 -9.71 -9.01
CA LYS A 94 -1.38 -10.82 -8.08
C LYS A 94 0.12 -11.12 -7.88
N LYS A 95 0.90 -11.05 -8.95
CA LYS A 95 2.34 -11.29 -8.88
C LYS A 95 3.05 -10.28 -7.98
N LEU A 96 2.71 -8.99 -8.06
CA LEU A 96 3.26 -7.95 -7.18
C LEU A 96 2.91 -8.22 -5.71
N VAL A 97 1.66 -8.61 -5.43
CA VAL A 97 1.23 -9.03 -4.08
C VAL A 97 2.00 -10.25 -3.58
N ASP A 98 2.28 -11.22 -4.45
CA ASP A 98 3.05 -12.41 -4.08
C ASP A 98 4.52 -12.07 -3.77
N GLU A 99 5.11 -11.08 -4.48
CA GLU A 99 6.46 -10.57 -4.20
C GLU A 99 6.57 -9.88 -2.84
N HIS A 100 5.50 -9.22 -2.38
CA HIS A 100 5.45 -8.64 -1.03
C HIS A 100 5.68 -9.66 0.08
N VAL A 101 5.45 -10.95 -0.14
CA VAL A 101 5.64 -11.99 0.88
C VAL A 101 7.08 -12.01 1.39
N LEU A 102 8.08 -11.97 0.50
CA LEU A 102 9.48 -11.97 0.91
C LEU A 102 9.88 -10.65 1.57
N ILE A 103 9.36 -9.53 1.06
CA ILE A 103 9.63 -8.21 1.65
C ILE A 103 9.10 -8.18 3.10
N LYS A 104 7.84 -8.57 3.31
CA LYS A 104 7.22 -8.67 4.66
C LYS A 104 8.01 -9.58 5.60
N ARG A 105 8.57 -10.69 5.12
CA ARG A 105 9.41 -11.57 5.94
C ARG A 105 10.71 -10.87 6.37
N LEU A 106 11.38 -10.11 5.49
CA LEU A 106 12.53 -9.29 5.91
C LEU A 106 12.10 -8.28 6.98
N LEU A 107 10.97 -7.58 6.77
CA LEU A 107 10.46 -6.60 7.73
C LEU A 107 10.19 -7.21 9.12
N ALA A 108 9.75 -8.46 9.16
CA ALA A 108 9.55 -9.21 10.39
C ALA A 108 10.86 -9.57 11.11
N LEU A 109 11.97 -9.75 10.37
CA LEU A 109 13.29 -10.04 10.92
C LEU A 109 14.05 -8.79 11.41
N ILE A 110 13.73 -7.60 10.90
CA ILE A 110 14.42 -6.35 11.25
C ILE A 110 14.58 -6.14 12.77
N PRO A 111 13.56 -6.34 13.64
CA PRO A 111 13.74 -6.17 15.08
C PRO A 111 14.83 -7.06 15.67
N ALA A 112 14.92 -8.33 15.24
CA ALA A 112 15.95 -9.26 15.69
C ALA A 112 17.34 -8.88 15.17
N ILE A 113 17.44 -8.41 13.92
CA ILE A 113 18.70 -7.89 13.35
C ILE A 113 19.19 -6.67 14.15
N VAL A 114 18.28 -5.78 14.52
CA VAL A 114 18.58 -4.59 15.35
C VAL A 114 19.05 -5.01 16.74
N GLU A 115 18.34 -5.92 17.41
CA GLU A 115 18.72 -6.42 18.75
C GLU A 115 20.11 -7.09 18.72
N PHE A 116 20.39 -7.90 17.70
CA PHE A 116 21.70 -8.51 17.49
C PHE A 116 22.79 -7.45 17.27
N THR A 117 22.49 -6.42 16.46
CA THR A 117 23.43 -5.33 16.18
C THR A 117 23.76 -4.53 17.44
N GLU A 118 22.77 -4.26 18.29
CA GLU A 118 22.96 -3.54 19.55
C GLU A 118 23.80 -4.34 20.55
N SER A 119 23.48 -5.63 20.74
CA SER A 119 24.13 -6.52 21.72
C SER A 119 25.53 -6.98 21.32
N SER A 120 25.84 -7.05 20.02
CA SER A 120 27.16 -7.46 19.52
C SER A 120 28.27 -6.48 19.88
N LEU A 121 29.51 -6.91 20.16
CA LEU A 121 30.61 -5.98 20.49
C LEU A 121 30.91 -4.97 19.37
N ARG A 122 30.77 -5.40 18.11
CA ARG A 122 30.98 -4.59 16.90
C ARG A 122 29.84 -4.84 15.92
N VAL A 123 29.63 -3.90 15.00
CA VAL A 123 28.67 -4.09 13.90
C VAL A 123 29.14 -5.23 13.01
N ASP A 124 28.28 -6.23 12.82
CA ASP A 124 28.45 -7.23 11.76
C ASP A 124 28.07 -6.59 10.42
N ARG A 125 29.08 -6.08 9.71
CA ARG A 125 28.87 -5.39 8.43
C ARG A 125 28.33 -6.31 7.36
N ASP A 126 28.70 -7.59 7.35
CA ASP A 126 28.24 -8.54 6.34
C ASP A 126 26.74 -8.79 6.48
N LEU A 127 26.27 -9.03 7.71
CA LEU A 127 24.84 -9.20 7.98
C LEU A 127 24.03 -7.99 7.51
N ILE A 128 24.46 -6.78 7.88
CA ILE A 128 23.75 -5.54 7.51
C ILE A 128 23.76 -5.33 5.99
N LEU A 129 24.90 -5.57 5.32
CA LEU A 129 25.00 -5.39 3.87
C LEU A 129 24.21 -6.44 3.09
N ARG A 130 24.04 -7.67 3.61
CA ARG A 130 23.12 -8.65 3.02
C ARG A 130 21.66 -8.22 3.13
N CYS A 131 21.26 -7.60 4.25
CA CYS A 131 19.92 -7.01 4.39
C CYS A 131 19.72 -5.87 3.38
N VAL A 132 20.71 -4.99 3.24
CA VAL A 132 20.70 -3.90 2.25
C VAL A 132 20.65 -4.44 0.82
N ASP A 133 21.38 -5.51 0.52
CA ASP A 133 21.36 -6.16 -0.81
C ASP A 133 19.96 -6.67 -1.15
N PHE A 134 19.27 -7.32 -0.22
CA PHE A 134 17.86 -7.70 -0.42
C PHE A 134 16.99 -6.48 -0.73
N ILE A 135 17.10 -5.42 0.08
CA ILE A 135 16.24 -4.23 -0.09
C ILE A 135 16.48 -3.58 -1.46
N ARG A 136 17.75 -3.32 -1.82
CA ARG A 136 18.08 -2.62 -3.07
C ARG A 136 17.77 -3.46 -4.29
N THR A 137 17.97 -4.76 -4.22
CA THR A 137 17.90 -5.62 -5.39
C THR A 137 16.51 -6.21 -5.57
N TYR A 138 15.90 -6.75 -4.51
CA TYR A 138 14.59 -7.38 -4.58
C TYR A 138 13.44 -6.39 -4.38
N ALA A 139 13.42 -5.64 -3.27
CA ALA A 139 12.31 -4.72 -3.01
C ALA A 139 12.31 -3.54 -3.98
N ASP A 140 13.47 -2.92 -4.24
CA ASP A 140 13.53 -1.71 -5.06
C ASP A 140 13.67 -2.01 -6.57
N LYS A 141 14.82 -2.55 -7.00
CA LYS A 141 15.12 -2.73 -8.44
C LYS A 141 14.32 -3.83 -9.15
N TYR A 142 13.65 -4.70 -8.40
CA TYR A 142 12.87 -5.78 -8.97
C TYR A 142 11.37 -5.57 -8.74
N HIS A 143 10.95 -5.24 -7.53
CA HIS A 143 9.53 -5.03 -7.22
C HIS A 143 9.07 -3.58 -7.50
N HIS A 144 9.58 -2.56 -6.78
CA HIS A 144 9.15 -1.16 -6.99
C HIS A 144 9.40 -0.67 -8.43
N MET A 145 10.44 -1.15 -9.11
CA MET A 145 10.64 -0.83 -10.53
C MET A 145 9.44 -1.23 -11.39
N LYS A 146 8.84 -2.41 -11.17
CA LYS A 146 7.63 -2.81 -11.89
C LYS A 146 6.45 -1.90 -11.56
N GLU A 147 6.39 -1.38 -10.35
CA GLU A 147 5.34 -0.45 -9.99
C GLU A 147 5.52 0.90 -10.69
N GLU A 148 6.69 1.52 -10.52
CA GLU A 148 7.01 2.85 -11.02
C GLU A 148 7.03 2.91 -12.56
N ASP A 149 7.64 1.90 -13.21
CA ASP A 149 7.87 1.91 -14.66
C ASP A 149 6.77 1.20 -15.45
N ILE A 150 5.95 0.36 -14.80
CA ILE A 150 4.89 -0.41 -15.47
C ILE A 150 3.51 -0.09 -14.88
N LEU A 151 3.22 -0.49 -13.64
CA LEU A 151 1.87 -0.43 -13.07
C LEU A 151 1.32 1.00 -13.01
N PHE A 152 2.09 1.94 -12.48
CA PHE A 152 1.66 3.33 -12.28
C PHE A 152 1.47 4.08 -13.61
N LYS A 153 2.00 3.57 -14.73
CA LYS A 153 1.79 4.15 -16.07
C LYS A 153 0.39 3.88 -16.63
N TYR A 154 -0.41 3.04 -15.98
CA TYR A 154 -1.80 2.77 -16.37
C TYR A 154 -2.81 3.70 -15.70
N VAL A 155 -2.36 4.60 -14.83
CA VAL A 155 -3.19 5.61 -14.16
C VAL A 155 -2.56 7.00 -14.30
N ASP A 156 -3.28 8.05 -13.89
CA ASP A 156 -2.73 9.40 -13.84
C ASP A 156 -1.59 9.45 -12.81
N ASP A 157 -0.36 9.69 -13.26
CA ASP A 157 0.81 9.75 -12.40
C ASP A 157 0.79 10.96 -11.45
N LYS A 158 -0.06 11.95 -11.71
CA LYS A 158 -0.32 13.09 -10.82
C LYS A 158 -1.35 12.79 -9.74
N ALA A 159 -1.99 11.63 -9.77
CA ALA A 159 -2.89 11.23 -8.70
C ALA A 159 -2.13 11.23 -7.37
N GLU A 160 -2.74 11.81 -6.34
CA GLU A 160 -2.07 12.04 -5.06
C GLU A 160 -1.55 10.73 -4.45
N ILE A 161 -2.34 9.66 -4.53
CA ILE A 161 -1.94 8.34 -4.02
C ILE A 161 -0.67 7.81 -4.69
N ILE A 162 -0.49 8.06 -5.99
CA ILE A 162 0.71 7.68 -6.75
C ILE A 162 1.91 8.52 -6.31
N GLN A 163 1.72 9.83 -6.12
CA GLN A 163 2.76 10.71 -5.61
C GLN A 163 3.20 10.33 -4.18
N VAL A 164 2.26 9.88 -3.33
CA VAL A 164 2.58 9.34 -2.01
C VAL A 164 3.42 8.06 -2.13
N MET A 165 3.09 7.14 -3.04
CA MET A 165 3.89 5.92 -3.23
C MET A 165 5.32 6.24 -3.68
N PHE A 166 5.49 7.13 -4.67
CA PHE A 166 6.83 7.59 -5.10
C PHE A 166 7.65 8.20 -3.95
N LYS A 167 7.00 9.01 -3.10
CA LYS A 167 7.64 9.60 -1.94
C LYS A 167 8.03 8.56 -0.88
N ASP A 168 7.16 7.58 -0.63
CA ASP A 168 7.45 6.47 0.27
C ASP A 168 8.66 5.67 -0.27
N HIS A 169 8.71 5.38 -1.57
CA HIS A 169 9.88 4.72 -2.19
C HIS A 169 11.17 5.51 -2.00
N ASP A 170 11.19 6.81 -2.31
CA ASP A 170 12.39 7.64 -2.15
C ASP A 170 12.81 7.78 -0.68
N THR A 171 11.85 7.90 0.24
CA THR A 171 12.11 7.92 1.69
C THR A 171 12.75 6.60 2.14
N GLY A 172 12.22 5.46 1.66
CA GLY A 172 12.80 4.13 1.89
C GLY A 172 14.24 4.04 1.39
N ARG A 173 14.52 4.50 0.17
CA ARG A 173 15.88 4.59 -0.39
C ARG A 173 16.79 5.47 0.48
N GLY A 174 16.26 6.54 1.06
CA GLY A 174 16.93 7.39 2.06
C GLY A 174 17.38 6.63 3.30
N HIS A 175 16.48 5.87 3.94
CA HIS A 175 16.82 5.04 5.09
C HIS A 175 17.92 4.02 4.76
N VAL A 176 17.84 3.37 3.60
CA VAL A 176 18.85 2.40 3.15
C VAL A 176 20.24 3.05 2.99
N ARG A 177 20.32 4.28 2.45
CA ARG A 177 21.58 5.03 2.39
C ARG A 177 22.18 5.24 3.78
N GLN A 178 21.35 5.62 4.75
CA GLN A 178 21.81 5.85 6.12
C GLN A 178 22.21 4.56 6.85
N VAL A 179 21.55 3.42 6.56
CA VAL A 179 21.96 2.11 7.11
C VAL A 179 23.35 1.71 6.61
N VAL A 180 23.63 1.91 5.32
CA VAL A 180 24.96 1.62 4.74
C VAL A 180 26.04 2.48 5.38
N GLU A 181 25.81 3.78 5.47
CA GLU A 181 26.74 4.71 6.13
C GLU A 181 26.98 4.32 7.60
N GLY A 182 25.91 3.94 8.32
CA GLY A 182 26.01 3.45 9.68
C GLY A 182 26.86 2.18 9.79
N ALA A 183 26.71 1.25 8.85
CA ALA A 183 27.52 0.03 8.79
C ALA A 183 29.00 0.32 8.51
N GLU A 184 29.31 1.28 7.63
CA GLU A 184 30.68 1.71 7.34
C GLU A 184 31.36 2.36 8.54
N LYS A 185 30.63 3.19 9.28
CA LYS A 185 31.14 3.89 10.48
C LYS A 185 31.09 3.04 11.76
N GLY A 186 30.45 1.87 11.72
CA GLY A 186 30.18 1.07 12.92
C GLY A 186 29.17 1.72 13.87
N ASN A 187 28.33 2.63 13.38
CA ASN A 187 27.34 3.37 14.17
C ASN A 187 26.05 2.56 14.34
N LYS A 188 25.98 1.80 15.45
CA LYS A 188 24.82 0.96 15.79
C LYS A 188 23.51 1.75 15.92
N ALA A 189 23.55 2.95 16.52
CA ALA A 189 22.37 3.76 16.76
C ALA A 189 21.72 4.19 15.43
N GLN A 190 22.54 4.63 14.48
CA GLN A 190 22.10 5.00 13.13
C GLN A 190 21.51 3.81 12.37
N ILE A 191 22.14 2.63 12.45
CA ILE A 191 21.62 1.39 11.83
C ILE A 191 20.24 1.06 12.40
N LYS A 192 20.10 1.07 13.73
CA LYS A 192 18.84 0.81 14.43
C LYS A 192 17.74 1.77 13.99
N GLU A 193 18.01 3.07 14.08
CA GLU A 193 17.04 4.12 13.75
C GLU A 193 16.47 3.91 12.35
N HIS A 194 17.35 3.75 11.36
CA HIS A 194 16.91 3.71 9.98
C HIS A 194 16.38 2.34 9.53
N LEU A 195 16.81 1.22 10.12
CA LEU A 195 16.16 -0.07 9.87
C LEU A 195 14.74 -0.10 10.44
N LEU A 196 14.54 0.41 11.65
CA LEU A 196 13.20 0.48 12.26
C LEU A 196 12.29 1.47 11.51
N ALA A 197 12.82 2.61 11.07
CA ALA A 197 12.07 3.56 10.25
C ALA A 197 11.70 2.97 8.88
N TYR A 198 12.63 2.30 8.20
CA TYR A 198 12.36 1.57 6.96
C TYR A 198 11.28 0.51 7.16
N ARG A 199 11.35 -0.27 8.24
CA ARG A 199 10.35 -1.28 8.58
C ARG A 199 8.96 -0.69 8.73
N GLU A 200 8.82 0.37 9.51
CA GLU A 200 7.51 1.01 9.73
C GLU A 200 6.95 1.56 8.42
N LEU A 201 7.77 2.31 7.67
CA LEU A 201 7.39 2.87 6.39
C LEU A 201 6.89 1.79 5.42
N LEU A 202 7.70 0.75 5.18
CA LEU A 202 7.34 -0.29 4.21
C LEU A 202 6.15 -1.15 4.67
N THR A 203 5.96 -1.34 5.98
CA THR A 203 4.79 -2.06 6.49
C THR A 203 3.49 -1.31 6.16
N GLN A 204 3.47 0.01 6.36
CA GLN A 204 2.29 0.82 6.01
C GLN A 204 2.14 0.98 4.51
N HIS A 205 3.25 1.13 3.78
CA HIS A 205 3.28 1.25 2.34
C HIS A 205 2.66 0.02 1.64
N ILE A 206 3.17 -1.18 1.94
CA ILE A 206 2.64 -2.42 1.36
C ILE A 206 1.16 -2.63 1.72
N LYS A 207 0.75 -2.22 2.93
CA LYS A 207 -0.66 -2.27 3.31
C LYS A 207 -1.52 -1.37 2.41
N LYS A 208 -1.07 -0.14 2.12
CA LYS A 208 -1.77 0.76 1.16
C LYS A 208 -1.82 0.11 -0.23
N GLU A 209 -0.77 -0.58 -0.64
CA GLU A 209 -0.73 -1.22 -1.96
C GLU A 209 -1.72 -2.36 -2.06
N ASP A 210 -1.57 -3.37 -1.20
CA ASP A 210 -2.39 -4.56 -1.21
C ASP A 210 -3.88 -4.22 -0.98
N GLU A 211 -4.20 -3.37 -0.01
CA GLU A 211 -5.59 -3.18 0.41
C GLU A 211 -6.32 -2.08 -0.36
N ILE A 212 -5.59 -1.11 -0.94
CA ILE A 212 -6.19 0.12 -1.47
C ILE A 212 -5.77 0.35 -2.93
N LEU A 213 -4.48 0.53 -3.19
CA LEU A 213 -3.99 0.99 -4.48
C LEU A 213 -4.16 -0.09 -5.56
N TYR A 214 -3.71 -1.31 -5.30
CA TYR A 214 -3.78 -2.38 -6.28
C TYR A 214 -5.22 -2.75 -6.65
N PRO A 215 -6.17 -2.93 -5.70
CA PRO A 215 -7.57 -3.14 -6.05
C PRO A 215 -8.18 -1.96 -6.83
N TRP A 216 -7.72 -0.73 -6.57
CA TRP A 216 -8.18 0.45 -7.29
C TRP A 216 -7.63 0.51 -8.72
N ILE A 217 -6.34 0.27 -8.94
CA ILE A 217 -5.74 0.22 -10.28
C ILE A 217 -6.34 -0.94 -11.08
N ASP A 218 -6.38 -2.14 -10.50
CA ASP A 218 -6.75 -3.36 -11.21
C ASP A 218 -8.19 -3.34 -11.74
N ARG A 219 -9.13 -2.72 -11.00
CA ARG A 219 -10.52 -2.53 -11.44
C ARG A 219 -10.69 -1.56 -12.60
N GLN A 220 -9.68 -0.74 -12.89
CA GLN A 220 -9.71 0.21 -14.01
C GLN A 220 -9.10 -0.37 -15.29
N LEU A 221 -8.39 -1.50 -15.20
CA LEU A 221 -7.73 -2.11 -16.34
C LEU A 221 -8.72 -2.89 -17.22
N SER A 222 -8.68 -2.62 -18.52
CA SER A 222 -9.29 -3.51 -19.51
C SER A 222 -8.54 -4.84 -19.62
N THR A 223 -9.19 -5.87 -20.16
CA THR A 223 -8.55 -7.17 -20.42
C THR A 223 -7.28 -7.05 -21.26
N THR A 224 -7.27 -6.15 -22.26
CA THR A 224 -6.09 -5.89 -23.08
C THR A 224 -4.95 -5.29 -22.26
N GLN A 225 -5.24 -4.28 -21.42
CA GLN A 225 -4.22 -3.67 -20.56
C GLN A 225 -3.66 -4.67 -19.53
N VAL A 226 -4.50 -5.56 -18.98
CA VAL A 226 -4.04 -6.66 -18.11
C VAL A 226 -3.05 -7.56 -18.87
N GLY A 227 -3.36 -7.95 -20.10
CA GLY A 227 -2.47 -8.76 -20.94
C GLY A 227 -1.14 -8.06 -21.28
N GLU A 228 -1.20 -6.77 -21.60
CA GLU A 228 0.00 -5.95 -21.85
C GLU A 228 0.88 -5.81 -20.60
N MET A 229 0.27 -5.54 -19.45
CA MET A 229 0.98 -5.41 -18.18
C MET A 229 1.63 -6.73 -17.79
N PHE A 230 0.91 -7.86 -17.94
CA PHE A 230 1.46 -9.19 -17.72
C PHE A 230 2.70 -9.45 -18.57
N ARG A 231 2.66 -9.11 -19.86
CA ARG A 231 3.82 -9.24 -20.75
C ARG A 231 4.99 -8.36 -20.28
N LYS A 232 4.75 -7.07 -19.99
CA LYS A 232 5.80 -6.14 -19.54
C LYS A 232 6.46 -6.59 -18.23
N CYS A 233 5.67 -7.03 -17.24
CA CYS A 233 6.23 -7.57 -15.99
C CYS A 233 7.04 -8.83 -16.24
N SER A 234 6.57 -9.73 -17.11
CA SER A 234 7.30 -10.95 -17.46
C SER A 234 8.64 -10.64 -18.15
N GLU A 235 8.69 -9.63 -19.02
CA GLU A 235 9.93 -9.16 -19.66
C GLU A 235 10.88 -8.52 -18.65
N ALA A 236 10.36 -7.73 -17.71
CA ALA A 236 11.14 -7.14 -16.63
C ALA A 236 11.78 -8.22 -15.75
N ASP A 237 11.03 -9.27 -15.37
CA ASP A 237 11.55 -10.38 -14.58
C ASP A 237 12.61 -11.17 -15.36
N ALA A 238 12.39 -11.42 -16.65
CA ALA A 238 13.37 -12.09 -17.50
C ALA A 238 14.70 -11.31 -17.62
N SER A 239 14.65 -9.97 -17.53
CA SER A 239 15.85 -9.13 -17.60
C SER A 239 16.77 -9.27 -16.39
N VAL A 240 16.25 -9.68 -15.23
CA VAL A 240 17.04 -9.90 -14.00
C VAL A 240 17.38 -11.38 -13.78
N GLY A 241 16.65 -12.29 -14.44
CA GLY A 241 16.83 -13.74 -14.38
C GLY A 241 16.10 -14.43 -13.22
N ASP A 242 15.65 -15.66 -13.46
CA ASP A 242 14.83 -16.46 -12.54
C ASP A 242 15.51 -16.85 -11.21
N GLU A 243 16.83 -16.69 -11.14
CA GLU A 243 17.61 -17.02 -9.94
C GLU A 243 17.50 -15.92 -8.87
N LEU A 244 17.11 -14.69 -9.23
CA LEU A 244 17.08 -13.57 -8.29
C LEU A 244 16.05 -13.77 -7.16
N PRO A 245 14.76 -14.08 -7.42
CA PRO A 245 13.81 -14.34 -6.34
C PRO A 245 14.22 -15.55 -5.49
N LYS A 246 14.67 -16.63 -6.13
CA LYS A 246 15.11 -17.87 -5.45
C LYS A 246 16.31 -17.65 -4.52
N LYS A 247 17.25 -16.77 -4.91
CA LYS A 247 18.39 -16.37 -4.06
C LYS A 247 17.89 -15.84 -2.72
N TYR A 248 16.85 -15.01 -2.72
CA TYR A 248 16.38 -14.36 -1.52
C TYR A 248 15.35 -15.16 -0.73
N GLU A 249 14.60 -16.08 -1.36
CA GLU A 249 13.80 -17.08 -0.64
C GLU A 249 14.65 -17.90 0.34
N LYS A 250 15.88 -18.25 -0.05
CA LYS A 250 16.83 -18.98 0.81
C LYS A 250 17.47 -18.11 1.89
N PHE A 251 17.55 -16.80 1.65
CA PHE A 251 18.12 -15.85 2.61
C PHE A 251 17.17 -15.56 3.77
N ILE A 252 15.85 -15.65 3.53
CA ILE A 252 14.80 -15.34 4.47
C ILE A 252 14.05 -16.63 4.86
N ILE A 253 14.67 -17.43 5.72
CA ILE A 253 14.13 -18.65 6.34
C ILE A 253 13.98 -18.41 7.84
#